data_AF-A0A2A4NMT1-F1
#
_entry.id   AF-A0A2A4NMT1-F1
#
_cell.length_a   1.000
_cell.length_b   1.000
_cell.length_c   1.000
_cell.angle_alpha   90.00
_cell.angle_beta   90.00
_cell.angle_gamma   90.00
#
_symmetry.space_group_name_H-M   'P 1'
#
loop_
_entity.id
_entity.type
_entity.pdbx_description
1 polymer ?
#
loop_
_entity_poly.entity_id
_entity_poly.type
_entity_poly.pdbx_seq_one_letter_code
_entity_poly.pdbx_strand_id
1 'polypeptide(L)'
;MRKNLILLILVSICISTHAQKTFQNEKQMYKTAKKEKDAALYIAYFDAFFPQGIHVIKAQKYGDDIVYNNAIQQQNYQQLSSYQHYFPKGIHHKNVKKDLDKIATFHLDQIIASEDYEVLNAYILEHTGANQQITKVKERIHFLDHSKVYKKTLKTNTLDAYVHFLKSYRKSNYYDEIVSQLYQITVQKKEIKFFKKFLNVNASPNYNDEIYAAWWELVSEENNQKKYLDLLDYTSESNPFHAKAQAALHDIDFIAVIQKNTLEGYRNFITQNNPNKDKIIALLKVKDTQAFNDAKKTNTSPAYNQYISQFPSGIYAKEALLFIKESLSRIEVPMEPLNELKQTSLQNPIVSNIKSLRNGHKIEIYFTLSITNGKIASFKQISNSKNIAMHSIGMYSVSGNKTRFESSGDYFISWDTLKDTGSESFETDITFFIDFYETSK
;
A
#
# COMPACT_ATOMS: atom_id res chain seq x y z
N MET A 1 -93.81 -62.36 -30.89
CA MET A 1 -93.09 -62.90 -29.70
C MET A 1 -92.15 -64.07 -30.01
N ARG A 2 -92.58 -65.18 -30.64
CA ARG A 2 -91.71 -66.37 -30.86
C ARG A 2 -90.41 -66.12 -31.64
N LYS A 3 -90.42 -65.27 -32.68
CA LYS A 3 -89.19 -64.94 -33.46
C LYS A 3 -88.14 -64.17 -32.63
N ASN A 4 -88.59 -63.26 -31.75
CA ASN A 4 -87.69 -62.49 -30.88
C ASN A 4 -87.06 -63.38 -29.79
N LEU A 5 -87.78 -64.39 -29.32
CA LEU A 5 -87.27 -65.36 -28.34
C LEU A 5 -86.17 -66.25 -28.94
N ILE A 6 -86.35 -66.74 -30.17
CA ILE A 6 -85.34 -67.56 -30.87
C ILE A 6 -84.06 -66.74 -31.15
N LEU A 7 -84.20 -65.48 -31.56
CA LEU A 7 -83.05 -64.60 -31.79
C LEU A 7 -82.27 -64.32 -30.49
N LEU A 8 -82.97 -64.09 -29.37
CA LEU A 8 -82.34 -63.92 -28.06
C LEU A 8 -81.59 -65.18 -27.60
N ILE A 9 -82.14 -66.37 -27.85
CA ILE A 9 -81.48 -67.65 -27.52
C ILE A 9 -80.21 -67.84 -28.36
N LEU A 10 -80.27 -67.60 -29.68
CA LEU A 10 -79.10 -67.75 -30.56
C LEU A 10 -78.01 -66.72 -30.24
N VAL A 11 -78.38 -65.47 -29.92
CA VAL A 11 -77.44 -64.44 -29.46
C VAL A 11 -76.80 -64.85 -28.12
N SER A 12 -77.58 -65.39 -27.18
CA SER A 12 -77.06 -65.89 -25.89
C SER A 12 -76.07 -67.05 -26.06
N ILE A 13 -76.35 -68.00 -26.96
CA ILE A 13 -75.46 -69.13 -27.28
C ILE A 13 -74.17 -68.66 -27.98
N CYS A 14 -74.26 -67.68 -28.89
CA CYS A 14 -73.06 -67.11 -29.53
C CYS A 14 -72.20 -66.34 -28.53
N ILE A 15 -72.82 -65.59 -27.61
CA ILE A 15 -72.12 -64.89 -26.53
C ILE A 15 -71.46 -65.90 -25.59
N SER A 16 -72.13 -67.00 -25.23
CA SER A 16 -71.58 -68.01 -24.31
C SER A 16 -70.40 -68.79 -24.92
N THR A 17 -70.50 -69.17 -26.19
CA THR A 17 -69.43 -69.89 -26.91
C THR A 17 -68.21 -68.99 -27.16
N HIS A 18 -68.41 -67.72 -27.51
CA HIS A 18 -67.33 -66.76 -27.63
C HIS A 18 -66.66 -66.51 -26.27
N ALA A 19 -67.43 -66.31 -25.20
CA ALA A 19 -66.89 -66.13 -23.85
C ALA A 19 -66.08 -67.34 -23.38
N GLN A 20 -66.57 -68.58 -23.63
CA GLN A 20 -65.86 -69.79 -23.28
C GLN A 20 -64.53 -69.93 -24.04
N LYS A 21 -64.52 -69.60 -25.34
CA LYS A 21 -63.29 -69.61 -26.16
C LYS A 21 -62.28 -68.56 -25.69
N THR A 22 -62.74 -67.32 -25.44
CA THR A 22 -61.92 -66.24 -24.91
C THR A 22 -61.31 -66.62 -23.56
N PHE A 23 -62.08 -67.25 -22.67
CA PHE A 23 -61.61 -67.75 -21.38
C PHE A 23 -60.53 -68.84 -21.50
N GLN A 24 -60.70 -69.81 -22.42
CA GLN A 24 -59.69 -70.85 -22.64
C GLN A 24 -58.40 -70.27 -23.23
N ASN A 25 -58.52 -69.34 -24.18
CA ASN A 25 -57.37 -68.66 -24.79
C ASN A 25 -56.59 -67.84 -23.74
N GLU A 26 -57.31 -67.09 -22.91
CA GLU A 26 -56.73 -66.33 -21.80
C GLU A 26 -55.94 -67.25 -20.86
N LYS A 27 -56.56 -68.35 -20.41
CA LYS A 27 -55.95 -69.33 -19.51
C LYS A 27 -54.71 -69.98 -20.12
N GLN A 28 -54.74 -70.30 -21.41
CA GLN A 28 -53.62 -70.91 -22.11
C GLN A 28 -52.46 -69.91 -22.25
N MET A 29 -52.73 -68.67 -22.64
CA MET A 29 -51.71 -67.64 -22.77
C MET A 29 -51.03 -67.33 -21.42
N TYR A 30 -51.81 -67.19 -20.35
CA TYR A 30 -51.28 -67.01 -19.00
C TYR A 30 -50.41 -68.18 -18.54
N LYS A 31 -50.84 -69.43 -18.81
CA LYS A 31 -50.03 -70.63 -18.52
C LYS A 31 -48.70 -70.63 -19.28
N THR A 32 -48.72 -70.24 -20.56
CA THR A 32 -47.50 -70.13 -21.38
C THR A 32 -46.56 -69.08 -20.80
N ALA A 33 -47.05 -67.86 -20.54
CA ALA A 33 -46.25 -66.80 -19.92
C ALA A 33 -45.60 -67.26 -18.60
N LYS A 34 -46.37 -67.96 -17.76
CA LYS A 34 -45.87 -68.53 -16.50
C LYS A 34 -44.84 -69.63 -16.67
N LYS A 35 -45.01 -70.51 -17.65
CA LYS A 35 -44.09 -71.61 -17.92
C LYS A 35 -42.75 -71.09 -18.42
N GLU A 36 -42.78 -70.16 -19.36
CA GLU A 36 -41.58 -69.62 -20.01
C GLU A 36 -40.87 -68.55 -19.16
N LYS A 37 -41.55 -68.00 -18.14
CA LYS A 37 -41.03 -66.91 -17.26
C LYS A 37 -40.53 -65.70 -18.06
N ASP A 38 -41.21 -65.41 -19.16
CA ASP A 38 -40.85 -64.31 -20.05
C ASP A 38 -41.72 -63.08 -19.74
N ALA A 39 -41.06 -61.97 -19.40
CA ALA A 39 -41.70 -60.70 -19.16
C ALA A 39 -42.51 -60.20 -20.36
N ALA A 40 -42.02 -60.39 -21.59
CA ALA A 40 -42.70 -59.94 -22.80
C ALA A 40 -44.04 -60.65 -22.98
N LEU A 41 -44.10 -61.95 -22.65
CA LEU A 41 -45.35 -62.72 -22.68
C LEU A 41 -46.36 -62.25 -21.62
N TYR A 42 -45.87 -61.90 -20.42
CA TYR A 42 -46.73 -61.32 -19.38
C TYR A 42 -47.27 -59.94 -19.77
N ILE A 43 -46.41 -59.06 -20.29
CA ILE A 43 -46.78 -57.71 -20.76
C ILE A 43 -47.81 -57.83 -21.88
N ALA A 44 -47.54 -58.64 -22.92
CA ALA A 44 -48.47 -58.86 -24.01
C ALA A 44 -49.83 -59.38 -23.49
N TYR A 45 -49.83 -60.31 -22.53
CA TYR A 45 -51.06 -60.86 -21.95
C TYR A 45 -51.96 -59.78 -21.34
N PHE A 46 -51.44 -58.87 -20.49
CA PHE A 46 -52.28 -57.88 -19.82
C PHE A 46 -52.45 -56.57 -20.59
N ASP A 47 -51.55 -56.24 -21.51
CA ASP A 47 -51.59 -54.96 -22.26
C ASP A 47 -52.34 -55.10 -23.59
N ALA A 48 -52.06 -56.17 -24.34
CA ALA A 48 -52.57 -56.34 -25.70
C ALA A 48 -53.77 -57.27 -25.79
N PHE A 49 -53.77 -58.40 -25.06
CA PHE A 49 -54.74 -59.48 -25.30
C PHE A 49 -55.88 -59.53 -24.27
N PHE A 50 -55.59 -59.34 -22.98
CA PHE A 50 -56.56 -59.56 -21.89
C PHE A 50 -56.44 -58.52 -20.76
N PRO A 51 -56.66 -57.21 -21.03
CA PRO A 51 -56.55 -56.15 -20.02
C PRO A 51 -57.57 -56.24 -18.88
N GLN A 52 -58.64 -57.02 -19.06
CA GLN A 52 -59.65 -57.30 -18.04
C GLN A 52 -59.71 -58.79 -17.67
N GLY A 53 -58.67 -59.55 -18.02
CA GLY A 53 -58.61 -60.99 -17.77
C GLY A 53 -58.63 -61.35 -16.28
N ILE A 54 -59.17 -62.53 -15.95
CA ILE A 54 -59.19 -63.06 -14.57
C ILE A 54 -57.80 -63.27 -13.98
N HIS A 55 -56.74 -63.35 -14.81
CA HIS A 55 -55.36 -63.44 -14.35
C HIS A 55 -54.56 -62.14 -14.49
N VAL A 56 -55.19 -61.03 -14.90
CA VAL A 56 -54.49 -59.76 -15.17
C VAL A 56 -53.65 -59.28 -13.99
N ILE A 57 -54.19 -59.29 -12.76
CA ILE A 57 -53.49 -58.84 -11.55
C ILE A 57 -52.27 -59.73 -11.26
N LYS A 58 -52.41 -61.05 -11.44
CA LYS A 58 -51.30 -61.99 -11.22
C LYS A 58 -50.24 -61.85 -12.31
N ALA A 59 -50.66 -61.71 -13.56
CA ALA A 59 -49.79 -61.50 -14.71
C ALA A 59 -48.98 -60.20 -14.59
N GLN A 60 -49.63 -59.10 -14.18
CA GLN A 60 -48.97 -57.82 -13.90
C GLN A 60 -47.91 -57.99 -12.81
N LYS A 61 -48.25 -58.62 -11.69
CA LYS A 61 -47.29 -58.87 -10.60
C LYS A 61 -46.08 -59.70 -11.05
N TYR A 62 -46.29 -60.79 -11.78
CA TYR A 62 -45.18 -61.63 -12.25
C TYR A 62 -44.32 -60.94 -13.32
N GLY A 63 -44.95 -60.24 -14.26
CA GLY A 63 -44.24 -59.45 -15.26
C GLY A 63 -43.38 -58.36 -14.61
N ASP A 64 -43.96 -57.63 -13.65
CA ASP A 64 -43.28 -56.62 -12.83
C ASP A 64 -42.04 -57.18 -12.11
N ASP A 65 -42.19 -58.29 -11.38
CA ASP A 65 -41.07 -58.96 -10.71
C ASP A 65 -39.94 -59.34 -11.67
N ILE A 66 -40.27 -59.89 -12.85
CA ILE A 66 -39.26 -60.33 -13.84
C ILE A 66 -38.53 -59.13 -14.45
N VAL A 67 -39.25 -58.10 -14.90
CA VAL A 67 -38.62 -56.91 -15.51
C VAL A 67 -37.76 -56.17 -14.51
N TYR A 68 -38.23 -56.02 -13.25
CA TYR A 68 -37.44 -55.39 -12.20
C TYR A 68 -36.14 -56.14 -11.91
N ASN A 69 -36.20 -57.46 -11.71
CA ASN A 69 -35.02 -58.26 -11.40
C ASN A 69 -34.00 -58.23 -12.56
N ASN A 70 -34.48 -58.31 -13.80
CA ASN A 70 -33.62 -58.18 -14.98
C ASN A 70 -32.96 -56.79 -15.05
N ALA A 71 -33.71 -55.72 -14.77
CA ALA A 71 -33.18 -54.37 -14.77
C ALA A 71 -32.11 -54.14 -13.68
N ILE A 72 -32.34 -54.65 -12.46
CA ILE A 72 -31.38 -54.56 -11.35
C ILE A 72 -30.12 -55.38 -11.60
N GLN A 73 -30.25 -56.60 -12.14
CA GLN A 73 -29.10 -57.46 -12.42
C GLN A 73 -28.13 -56.82 -13.41
N GLN A 74 -28.63 -56.04 -14.36
CA GLN A 74 -27.81 -55.33 -15.35
C GLN A 74 -27.23 -54.02 -14.84
N GLN A 75 -27.69 -53.50 -13.69
CA GLN A 75 -27.31 -52.18 -13.14
C GLN A 75 -27.36 -51.05 -14.18
N ASN A 76 -28.29 -51.15 -15.14
CA ASN A 76 -28.36 -50.27 -16.29
C ASN A 76 -29.51 -49.27 -16.13
N TYR A 77 -29.20 -47.98 -16.19
CA TYR A 77 -30.17 -46.89 -16.14
C TYR A 77 -31.28 -47.05 -17.17
N GLN A 78 -30.97 -47.44 -18.41
CA GLN A 78 -31.95 -47.60 -19.49
C GLN A 78 -32.99 -48.66 -19.17
N GLN A 79 -32.59 -49.78 -18.54
CA GLN A 79 -33.50 -50.86 -18.17
C GLN A 79 -34.41 -50.46 -17.01
N LEU A 80 -33.86 -49.78 -16.00
CA LEU A 80 -34.64 -49.28 -14.88
C LEU A 80 -35.59 -48.14 -15.30
N SER A 81 -35.18 -47.29 -16.24
CA SER A 81 -36.03 -46.26 -16.84
C SER A 81 -37.15 -46.89 -17.68
N SER A 82 -36.82 -47.90 -18.50
CA SER A 82 -37.81 -48.68 -19.24
C SER A 82 -38.81 -49.36 -18.31
N TYR A 83 -38.37 -49.93 -17.19
CA TYR A 83 -39.27 -50.47 -16.17
C TYR A 83 -40.26 -49.41 -15.66
N GLN A 84 -39.82 -48.18 -15.35
CA GLN A 84 -40.73 -47.12 -14.88
C GLN A 84 -41.80 -46.76 -15.90
N HIS A 85 -41.46 -46.86 -17.19
CA HIS A 85 -42.41 -46.65 -18.28
C HIS A 85 -43.46 -47.76 -18.36
N TYR A 86 -43.04 -49.03 -18.32
CA TYR A 86 -43.95 -50.19 -18.41
C TYR A 86 -44.76 -50.43 -17.13
N PHE A 87 -44.21 -50.12 -15.96
CA PHE A 87 -44.83 -50.37 -14.65
C PHE A 87 -44.83 -49.11 -13.76
N PRO A 88 -45.51 -48.03 -14.14
CA PRO A 88 -45.52 -46.78 -13.37
C PRO A 88 -46.19 -46.92 -11.99
N LYS A 89 -46.96 -47.99 -11.77
CA LYS A 89 -47.59 -48.36 -10.49
C LYS A 89 -47.17 -49.75 -10.01
N GLY A 90 -46.06 -50.27 -10.54
CA GLY A 90 -45.53 -51.58 -10.15
C GLY A 90 -45.16 -51.64 -8.67
N ILE A 91 -45.15 -52.84 -8.10
CA ILE A 91 -44.77 -53.09 -6.70
C ILE A 91 -43.32 -52.67 -6.43
N HIS A 92 -42.45 -52.68 -7.45
CA HIS A 92 -41.06 -52.23 -7.34
C HIS A 92 -40.84 -50.77 -7.72
N HIS A 93 -41.87 -50.00 -8.06
CA HIS A 93 -41.72 -48.60 -8.48
C HIS A 93 -40.90 -47.75 -7.50
N LYS A 94 -41.14 -47.92 -6.18
CA LYS A 94 -40.37 -47.22 -5.13
C LYS A 94 -38.91 -47.66 -5.07
N ASN A 95 -38.64 -48.95 -5.32
CA ASN A 95 -37.27 -49.49 -5.32
C ASN A 95 -36.51 -49.02 -6.55
N VAL A 96 -37.14 -49.08 -7.73
CA VAL A 96 -36.53 -48.58 -8.98
C VAL A 96 -36.19 -47.11 -8.91
N LYS A 97 -37.04 -46.28 -8.30
CA LYS A 97 -36.69 -44.88 -8.07
C LYS A 97 -35.43 -44.74 -7.22
N LYS A 98 -35.33 -45.48 -6.10
CA LYS A 98 -34.14 -45.48 -5.25
C LYS A 98 -32.89 -45.96 -5.99
N ASP A 99 -33.01 -46.99 -6.83
CA ASP A 99 -31.86 -47.56 -7.54
C ASP A 99 -31.43 -46.68 -8.73
N LEU A 100 -32.37 -46.01 -9.41
CA LEU A 100 -32.06 -44.95 -10.37
C LEU A 100 -31.33 -43.77 -9.70
N ASP A 101 -31.79 -43.33 -8.52
CA ASP A 101 -31.14 -42.27 -7.76
C ASP A 101 -29.71 -42.68 -7.35
N LYS A 102 -29.48 -43.94 -6.97
CA LYS A 102 -28.13 -44.47 -6.68
C LYS A 102 -27.23 -44.49 -7.90
N ILE A 103 -27.72 -44.98 -9.04
CA ILE A 103 -26.95 -45.03 -10.30
C ILE A 103 -26.60 -43.61 -10.75
N ALA A 104 -27.56 -42.69 -10.70
CA ALA A 104 -27.33 -41.29 -11.02
C ALA A 104 -26.28 -40.65 -10.09
N THR A 105 -26.33 -40.97 -8.79
CA THR A 105 -25.33 -40.50 -7.81
C THR A 105 -23.95 -41.07 -8.11
N PHE A 106 -23.83 -42.37 -8.39
CA PHE A 106 -22.55 -43.00 -8.74
C PHE A 106 -21.94 -42.41 -10.01
N HIS A 107 -22.76 -42.22 -11.06
CA HIS A 107 -22.32 -41.60 -12.30
C HIS A 107 -21.87 -40.15 -12.09
N LEU A 108 -22.60 -39.39 -11.26
CA LEU A 108 -22.21 -38.04 -10.87
C LEU A 108 -20.86 -38.03 -10.14
N ASP A 109 -20.61 -38.96 -9.21
CA ASP A 109 -19.34 -39.04 -8.49
C ASP A 109 -18.18 -39.36 -9.44
N GLN A 110 -18.39 -40.23 -10.45
CA GLN A 110 -17.41 -40.48 -11.50
C GLN A 110 -17.13 -39.23 -12.36
N ILE A 111 -18.19 -38.48 -12.71
CA ILE A 111 -18.05 -37.23 -13.45
C ILE A 111 -17.28 -36.19 -12.62
N ILE A 112 -17.62 -36.02 -11.35
CA ILE A 112 -16.92 -35.08 -10.44
C ILE A 112 -15.46 -35.50 -10.25
N ALA A 113 -15.16 -36.79 -10.23
CA ALA A 113 -13.79 -37.28 -10.14
C ALA A 113 -12.97 -37.00 -11.41
N SER A 114 -13.62 -36.75 -12.56
CA SER A 114 -12.95 -36.42 -13.82
C SER A 114 -12.07 -35.17 -13.68
N GLU A 115 -10.93 -35.19 -14.38
CA GLU A 115 -10.09 -34.01 -14.65
C GLU A 115 -10.36 -33.41 -16.03
N ASP A 116 -11.26 -34.03 -16.82
CA ASP A 116 -11.62 -33.60 -18.16
C ASP A 116 -12.75 -32.56 -18.13
N TYR A 117 -12.42 -31.34 -18.57
CA TYR A 117 -13.36 -30.23 -18.65
C TYR A 117 -14.48 -30.46 -19.66
N GLU A 118 -14.22 -31.19 -20.75
CA GLU A 118 -15.24 -31.46 -21.76
C GLU A 118 -16.34 -32.35 -21.18
N VAL A 119 -15.96 -33.37 -20.39
CA VAL A 119 -16.90 -34.23 -19.67
C VAL A 119 -17.73 -33.45 -18.66
N LEU A 120 -17.09 -32.60 -17.85
CA LEU A 120 -17.79 -31.79 -16.84
C LEU A 120 -18.75 -30.77 -17.48
N ASN A 121 -18.33 -30.13 -18.58
CA ASN A 121 -19.16 -29.16 -19.30
C ASN A 121 -20.31 -29.84 -20.06
N ALA A 122 -20.07 -30.99 -20.69
CA ALA A 122 -21.11 -31.79 -21.33
C ALA A 122 -22.22 -32.15 -20.33
N TYR A 123 -21.84 -32.58 -19.12
CA TYR A 123 -22.81 -32.85 -18.06
C TYR A 123 -23.68 -31.64 -17.71
N ILE A 124 -23.08 -30.45 -17.58
CA ILE A 124 -23.83 -29.21 -17.30
C ILE A 124 -24.79 -28.87 -18.45
N LEU A 125 -24.40 -29.10 -19.71
CA LEU A 125 -25.24 -28.83 -20.87
C LEU A 125 -26.42 -29.81 -20.97
N GLU A 126 -26.19 -31.10 -20.70
CA GLU A 126 -27.22 -32.13 -20.73
C GLU A 126 -28.24 -32.01 -19.59
N HIS A 127 -27.84 -31.40 -18.47
CA HIS A 127 -28.69 -31.23 -17.30
C HIS A 127 -29.11 -29.76 -17.21
N THR A 128 -30.21 -29.38 -17.84
CA THR A 128 -30.73 -28.00 -17.74
C THR A 128 -31.61 -27.85 -16.50
N GLY A 129 -31.05 -27.36 -15.38
CA GLY A 129 -31.84 -27.01 -14.20
C GLY A 129 -30.99 -26.74 -12.97
N ALA A 130 -31.40 -25.81 -12.10
CA ALA A 130 -30.65 -25.50 -10.87
C ALA A 130 -30.81 -26.61 -9.82
N ASN A 131 -30.17 -27.76 -10.05
CA ASN A 131 -30.10 -28.84 -9.07
C ASN A 131 -28.74 -28.83 -8.35
N GLN A 132 -28.70 -29.41 -7.14
CA GLN A 132 -27.47 -29.46 -6.33
C GLN A 132 -26.31 -30.20 -7.04
N GLN A 133 -26.60 -31.08 -7.99
CA GLN A 133 -25.60 -31.85 -8.72
C GLN A 133 -24.79 -30.94 -9.66
N ILE A 134 -25.45 -30.05 -10.40
CA ILE A 134 -24.78 -29.05 -11.24
C ILE A 134 -23.91 -28.13 -10.40
N THR A 135 -24.36 -27.74 -9.22
CA THR A 135 -23.54 -26.92 -8.30
C THR A 135 -22.24 -27.64 -7.97
N LYS A 136 -22.28 -28.92 -7.61
CA LYS A 136 -21.06 -29.71 -7.34
C LYS A 136 -20.13 -29.82 -8.55
N VAL A 137 -20.68 -30.01 -9.75
CA VAL A 137 -19.89 -30.06 -10.99
C VAL A 137 -19.24 -28.70 -11.29
N LYS A 138 -19.95 -27.59 -11.08
CA LYS A 138 -19.39 -26.23 -11.23
C LYS A 138 -18.31 -25.93 -10.20
N GLU A 139 -18.50 -26.35 -8.95
CA GLU A 139 -17.48 -26.25 -7.90
C GLU A 139 -16.22 -27.04 -8.27
N ARG A 140 -16.38 -28.23 -8.88
CA ARG A 140 -15.27 -29.03 -9.39
C ARG A 140 -14.52 -28.34 -10.54
N ILE A 141 -15.23 -27.78 -11.52
CA ILE A 141 -14.60 -27.00 -12.62
C ILE A 141 -13.79 -25.85 -12.04
N HIS A 142 -14.39 -25.07 -11.13
CA HIS A 142 -13.72 -23.96 -10.47
C HIS A 142 -12.48 -24.41 -9.68
N PHE A 143 -12.53 -25.58 -9.02
CA PHE A 143 -11.37 -26.18 -8.36
C PHE A 143 -10.26 -26.55 -9.37
N LEU A 144 -10.60 -27.14 -10.52
CA LEU A 144 -9.63 -27.46 -11.56
C LEU A 144 -8.97 -26.20 -12.14
N ASP A 145 -9.74 -25.12 -12.31
CA ASP A 145 -9.22 -23.83 -12.77
C ASP A 145 -8.19 -23.27 -11.77
N HIS A 146 -8.53 -23.31 -10.49
CA HIS A 146 -7.62 -22.93 -9.41
C HIS A 146 -6.35 -23.78 -9.42
N SER A 147 -6.49 -25.10 -9.56
CA SER A 147 -5.37 -26.04 -9.60
C SER A 147 -4.43 -25.77 -10.78
N LYS A 148 -4.98 -25.50 -11.96
CA LYS A 148 -4.20 -25.16 -13.16
C LYS A 148 -3.40 -23.87 -12.97
N VAL A 149 -4.03 -22.82 -12.43
CA VAL A 149 -3.33 -21.56 -12.17
C VAL A 149 -2.29 -21.72 -11.07
N TYR A 150 -2.60 -22.46 -10.00
CA TYR A 150 -1.65 -22.79 -8.93
C TYR A 150 -0.40 -23.51 -9.47
N LYS A 151 -0.57 -24.58 -10.27
CA LYS A 151 0.56 -25.30 -10.90
C LYS A 151 1.40 -24.37 -11.79
N LYS A 152 0.76 -23.48 -12.55
CA LYS A 152 1.45 -22.47 -13.37
C LYS A 152 2.24 -21.49 -12.50
N THR A 153 1.65 -21.03 -11.39
CA THR A 153 2.29 -20.12 -10.44
C THR A 153 3.54 -20.75 -9.83
N LEU A 154 3.46 -22.00 -9.35
CA LEU A 154 4.61 -22.73 -8.83
C LEU A 154 5.70 -22.93 -9.88
N LYS A 155 5.33 -23.29 -11.11
CA LYS A 155 6.29 -23.43 -12.22
C LYS A 155 7.00 -22.11 -12.55
N THR A 156 6.27 -21.00 -12.46
CA THR A 156 6.82 -19.67 -12.76
C THR A 156 7.75 -19.21 -11.63
N ASN A 157 7.41 -19.52 -10.37
CA ASN A 157 8.19 -19.24 -9.16
C ASN A 157 8.73 -17.79 -9.09
N THR A 158 7.87 -16.81 -9.41
CA THR A 158 8.21 -15.39 -9.29
C THR A 158 7.32 -14.70 -8.25
N LEU A 159 7.87 -13.65 -7.65
CA LEU A 159 7.16 -12.77 -6.74
C LEU A 159 5.82 -12.28 -7.32
N ASP A 160 5.82 -11.85 -8.58
CA ASP A 160 4.62 -11.35 -9.24
C ASP A 160 3.58 -12.44 -9.49
N ALA A 161 4.00 -13.66 -9.84
CA ALA A 161 3.08 -14.78 -10.00
C ALA A 161 2.38 -15.13 -8.68
N TYR A 162 3.11 -15.17 -7.56
CA TYR A 162 2.54 -15.42 -6.24
C TYR A 162 1.59 -14.31 -5.80
N VAL A 163 2.01 -13.04 -5.91
CA VAL A 163 1.18 -11.87 -5.58
C VAL A 163 -0.10 -11.86 -6.40
N HIS A 164 -0.01 -12.13 -7.71
CA HIS A 164 -1.17 -12.21 -8.58
C HIS A 164 -2.12 -13.33 -8.14
N PHE A 165 -1.60 -14.53 -7.83
CA PHE A 165 -2.43 -15.63 -7.36
C PHE A 165 -3.20 -15.27 -6.08
N LEU A 166 -2.52 -14.73 -5.07
CA LEU A 166 -3.14 -14.38 -3.78
C LEU A 166 -4.20 -13.28 -3.90
N LYS A 167 -4.03 -12.33 -4.84
CA LYS A 167 -5.04 -11.31 -5.11
C LYS A 167 -6.27 -11.88 -5.81
N SER A 168 -6.07 -12.72 -6.82
CA SER A 168 -7.14 -13.24 -7.67
C SER A 168 -7.89 -14.42 -7.06
N TYR A 169 -7.25 -15.18 -6.16
CA TYR A 169 -7.75 -16.49 -5.69
C TYR A 169 -7.77 -16.62 -4.15
N ARG A 170 -8.27 -15.60 -3.45
CA ARG A 170 -8.31 -15.55 -1.96
C ARG A 170 -9.04 -16.70 -1.27
N LYS A 171 -10.00 -17.34 -1.95
CA LYS A 171 -10.78 -18.49 -1.42
C LYS A 171 -10.27 -19.83 -1.91
N SER A 172 -9.09 -19.86 -2.53
CA SER A 172 -8.52 -21.10 -3.05
C SER A 172 -8.03 -21.99 -1.92
N ASN A 173 -8.22 -23.31 -2.06
CA ASN A 173 -7.63 -24.29 -1.14
C ASN A 173 -6.09 -24.32 -1.20
N TYR A 174 -5.49 -23.66 -2.19
CA TYR A 174 -4.04 -23.50 -2.35
C TYR A 174 -3.51 -22.18 -1.78
N TYR A 175 -4.36 -21.37 -1.16
CA TYR A 175 -3.98 -20.02 -0.71
C TYR A 175 -2.81 -20.06 0.29
N ASP A 176 -2.95 -20.83 1.38
CA ASP A 176 -1.94 -20.90 2.45
C ASP A 176 -0.59 -21.43 1.96
N GLU A 177 -0.60 -22.39 1.04
CA GLU A 177 0.62 -22.92 0.45
C GLU A 177 1.34 -21.85 -0.38
N ILE A 178 0.60 -21.07 -1.19
CA ILE A 178 1.17 -19.96 -1.94
C ILE A 178 1.67 -18.84 -1.01
N VAL A 179 0.99 -18.58 0.12
CA VAL A 179 1.51 -17.65 1.15
C VAL A 179 2.84 -18.15 1.68
N SER A 180 2.95 -19.45 1.99
CA SER A 180 4.20 -20.06 2.46
C SER A 180 5.33 -19.93 1.42
N GLN A 181 5.05 -20.23 0.13
CA GLN A 181 6.05 -20.05 -0.93
C GLN A 181 6.47 -18.59 -1.11
N LEU A 182 5.51 -17.65 -1.05
CA LEU A 182 5.79 -16.21 -1.12
C LEU A 182 6.63 -15.74 0.08
N TYR A 183 6.38 -16.28 1.28
CA TYR A 183 7.19 -16.01 2.46
C TYR A 183 8.63 -16.52 2.26
N GLN A 184 8.81 -17.77 1.83
CA GLN A 184 10.13 -18.37 1.63
C GLN A 184 10.98 -17.57 0.64
N ILE A 185 10.43 -17.21 -0.54
CA ILE A 185 11.17 -16.41 -1.51
C ILE A 185 11.47 -14.99 -1.00
N THR A 186 10.59 -14.42 -0.18
CA THR A 186 10.77 -13.08 0.40
C THR A 186 11.95 -13.06 1.36
N VAL A 187 12.00 -14.03 2.29
CA VAL A 187 13.11 -14.15 3.25
C VAL A 187 14.41 -14.54 2.54
N GLN A 188 14.37 -15.46 1.56
CA GLN A 188 15.55 -15.91 0.84
C GLN A 188 16.23 -14.80 0.03
N LYS A 189 15.43 -13.94 -0.63
CA LYS A 189 15.98 -12.89 -1.50
C LYS A 189 16.55 -11.69 -0.73
N LYS A 190 16.09 -11.45 0.51
CA LYS A 190 16.52 -10.33 1.36
C LYS A 190 16.55 -8.99 0.59
N GLU A 191 15.49 -8.71 -0.16
CA GLU A 191 15.34 -7.47 -0.93
C GLU A 191 14.10 -6.71 -0.47
N ILE A 192 14.22 -5.39 -0.21
CA ILE A 192 13.12 -4.55 0.29
C ILE A 192 11.84 -4.66 -0.53
N LYS A 193 11.96 -4.74 -1.87
CA LYS A 193 10.79 -4.85 -2.76
C LYS A 193 9.97 -6.13 -2.50
N PHE A 194 10.60 -7.21 -2.03
CA PHE A 194 9.92 -8.45 -1.69
C PHE A 194 9.13 -8.30 -0.39
N PHE A 195 9.74 -7.74 0.66
CA PHE A 195 9.04 -7.45 1.93
C PHE A 195 7.82 -6.55 1.72
N LYS A 196 7.98 -5.45 0.96
CA LYS A 196 6.88 -4.54 0.60
C LYS A 196 5.75 -5.27 -0.11
N LYS A 197 6.06 -6.10 -1.11
CA LYS A 197 5.01 -6.86 -1.84
C LYS A 197 4.33 -7.89 -0.96
N PHE A 198 5.06 -8.58 -0.07
CA PHE A 198 4.48 -9.52 0.89
C PHE A 198 3.43 -8.83 1.77
N LEU A 199 3.83 -7.73 2.43
CA LEU A 199 2.97 -7.00 3.37
C LEU A 199 1.76 -6.36 2.66
N ASN A 200 1.94 -5.85 1.43
CA ASN A 200 0.85 -5.24 0.65
C ASN A 200 -0.25 -6.22 0.21
N VAL A 201 0.06 -7.51 0.06
CA VAL A 201 -0.97 -8.51 -0.23
C VAL A 201 -1.78 -8.83 1.03
N ASN A 202 -1.25 -8.50 2.21
CA ASN A 202 -1.80 -8.89 3.51
C ASN A 202 -2.11 -10.40 3.53
N ALA A 203 -1.15 -11.18 3.05
CA ALA A 203 -1.35 -12.58 2.70
C ALA A 203 -1.73 -13.42 3.93
N SER A 204 -1.03 -13.22 5.05
CA SER A 204 -1.35 -13.81 6.34
C SER A 204 -0.66 -13.02 7.47
N PRO A 205 -1.42 -12.50 8.46
CA PRO A 205 -0.84 -11.80 9.60
C PRO A 205 0.20 -12.61 10.39
N ASN A 206 0.10 -13.94 10.36
CA ASN A 206 0.97 -14.83 11.12
C ASN A 206 2.45 -14.74 10.73
N TYR A 207 2.75 -14.31 9.49
CA TYR A 207 4.13 -14.14 9.03
C TYR A 207 4.65 -12.71 9.18
N ASN A 208 3.81 -11.73 9.56
CA ASN A 208 4.21 -10.32 9.56
C ASN A 208 5.38 -10.06 10.50
N ASP A 209 5.38 -10.64 11.70
CA ASP A 209 6.46 -10.43 12.68
C ASP A 209 7.81 -10.97 12.17
N GLU A 210 7.81 -12.15 11.56
CA GLU A 210 9.02 -12.75 10.96
C GLU A 210 9.51 -11.95 9.75
N ILE A 211 8.58 -11.43 8.94
CA ILE A 211 8.90 -10.57 7.80
C ILE A 211 9.50 -9.24 8.25
N TYR A 212 8.95 -8.61 9.29
CA TYR A 212 9.54 -7.40 9.87
C TYR A 212 10.90 -7.68 10.51
N ALA A 213 11.08 -8.84 11.15
CA ALA A 213 12.37 -9.25 11.70
C ALA A 213 13.44 -9.41 10.61
N ALA A 214 13.12 -10.12 9.52
CA ALA A 214 14.03 -10.30 8.39
C ALA A 214 14.31 -8.98 7.66
N TRP A 215 13.31 -8.10 7.53
CA TRP A 215 13.51 -6.77 6.96
C TRP A 215 14.40 -5.92 7.88
N TRP A 216 14.17 -5.96 9.19
CA TRP A 216 15.02 -5.28 10.18
C TRP A 216 16.48 -5.71 10.10
N GLU A 217 16.75 -7.02 10.05
CA GLU A 217 18.10 -7.58 9.90
C GLU A 217 18.81 -6.94 8.70
N LEU A 218 18.18 -6.98 7.52
CA LEU A 218 18.72 -6.37 6.29
C LEU A 218 19.02 -4.88 6.44
N VAL A 219 18.07 -4.08 6.94
CA VAL A 219 18.28 -2.62 7.01
C VAL A 219 19.27 -2.22 8.10
N SER A 220 19.38 -3.02 9.16
CA SER A 220 20.31 -2.80 10.26
C SER A 220 21.76 -3.10 9.88
N GLU A 221 21.99 -4.11 9.05
CA GLU A 221 23.32 -4.43 8.50
C GLU A 221 23.83 -3.33 7.57
N GLU A 222 22.95 -2.79 6.73
CA GLU A 222 23.32 -1.74 5.77
C GLU A 222 23.38 -0.34 6.36
N ASN A 223 22.72 -0.13 7.51
CA ASN A 223 22.66 1.14 8.24
C ASN A 223 22.35 2.35 7.35
N ASN A 224 21.31 2.22 6.52
CA ASN A 224 20.95 3.22 5.51
C ASN A 224 19.68 3.98 5.88
N GLN A 225 19.76 5.32 5.94
CA GLN A 225 18.64 6.20 6.30
C GLN A 225 17.37 5.95 5.47
N LYS A 226 17.49 5.87 4.13
CA LYS A 226 16.34 5.64 3.24
C LYS A 226 15.66 4.30 3.52
N LYS A 227 16.44 3.27 3.87
CA LYS A 227 15.91 1.94 4.17
C LYS A 227 15.15 1.88 5.50
N TYR A 228 15.60 2.63 6.51
CA TYR A 228 14.85 2.78 7.75
C TYR A 228 13.54 3.54 7.55
N LEU A 229 13.55 4.61 6.74
CA LEU A 229 12.32 5.33 6.38
C LEU A 229 11.33 4.42 5.64
N ASP A 230 11.82 3.62 4.68
CA ASP A 230 11.02 2.63 3.97
C ASP A 230 10.36 1.60 4.92
N LEU A 231 11.01 1.25 6.04
CA LEU A 231 10.45 0.34 7.06
C LEU A 231 9.41 1.05 7.95
N LEU A 232 9.63 2.32 8.28
CA LEU A 232 8.69 3.13 9.06
C LEU A 232 7.35 3.32 8.33
N ASP A 233 7.38 3.48 7.00
CA ASP A 233 6.17 3.58 6.17
C ASP A 233 5.25 2.35 6.27
N TYR A 234 5.80 1.20 6.69
CA TYR A 234 5.09 -0.08 6.78
C TYR A 234 4.84 -0.54 8.22
N THR A 235 5.35 0.18 9.23
CA THR A 235 5.22 -0.21 10.63
C THR A 235 4.42 0.82 11.40
N SER A 236 3.41 0.38 12.17
CA SER A 236 2.71 1.24 13.12
C SER A 236 3.58 1.55 14.34
N GLU A 237 3.26 2.62 15.08
CA GLU A 237 3.97 2.97 16.32
C GLU A 237 3.98 1.84 17.36
N SER A 238 2.96 0.98 17.35
CA SER A 238 2.86 -0.21 18.21
C SER A 238 3.79 -1.36 17.80
N ASN A 239 4.33 -1.34 16.58
CA ASN A 239 5.22 -2.38 16.09
C ASN A 239 6.63 -2.18 16.70
N PRO A 240 7.25 -3.22 17.31
CA PRO A 240 8.55 -3.08 17.97
C PRO A 240 9.69 -2.65 17.02
N PHE A 241 9.57 -2.92 15.72
CA PHE A 241 10.56 -2.50 14.73
C PHE A 241 10.43 -1.03 14.33
N HIS A 242 9.28 -0.40 14.58
CA HIS A 242 9.09 1.04 14.37
C HIS A 242 10.01 1.84 15.29
N ALA A 243 9.95 1.58 16.59
CA ALA A 243 10.81 2.22 17.58
C ALA A 243 12.30 1.97 17.31
N LYS A 244 12.67 0.75 16.88
CA LYS A 244 14.05 0.43 16.49
C LYS A 244 14.53 1.23 15.29
N ALA A 245 13.71 1.37 14.25
CA ALA A 245 14.05 2.16 13.06
C ALA A 245 14.16 3.65 13.38
N GLN A 246 13.27 4.20 14.20
CA GLN A 246 13.38 5.58 14.70
C GLN A 246 14.69 5.80 15.47
N ALA A 247 15.03 4.90 16.39
CA ALA A 247 16.28 4.99 17.15
C ALA A 247 17.52 4.96 16.24
N ALA A 248 17.55 4.07 15.24
CA ALA A 248 18.66 4.00 14.29
C ALA A 248 18.80 5.27 13.44
N LEU A 249 17.69 5.89 13.03
CA LEU A 249 17.71 7.19 12.35
C LEU A 249 18.31 8.28 13.24
N HIS A 250 17.92 8.34 14.52
CA HIS A 250 18.49 9.29 15.47
C HIS A 250 19.99 9.09 15.70
N ASP A 251 20.48 7.85 15.64
CA ASP A 251 21.91 7.54 15.72
C ASP A 251 22.66 7.98 14.45
N ILE A 252 22.09 7.79 13.26
CA ILE A 252 22.64 8.32 11.99
C ILE A 252 22.75 9.85 12.05
N ASP A 253 21.68 10.53 12.46
CA ASP A 253 21.66 12.00 12.57
C ASP A 253 22.71 12.49 13.57
N PHE A 254 22.84 11.79 14.70
CA PHE A 254 23.87 12.07 15.70
C PHE A 254 25.28 11.94 15.12
N ILE A 255 25.58 10.84 14.42
CA ILE A 255 26.89 10.62 13.77
C ILE A 255 27.18 11.74 12.75
N ALA A 256 26.21 12.11 11.92
CA ALA A 256 26.37 13.17 10.93
C ALA A 256 26.71 14.53 11.58
N VAL A 257 26.09 14.84 12.72
CA VAL A 257 26.36 16.05 13.49
C VAL A 257 27.76 16.03 14.12
N ILE A 258 28.17 14.91 14.71
CA ILE A 258 29.53 14.73 15.24
C ILE A 258 30.58 14.86 14.15
N GLN A 259 30.35 14.30 12.96
CA GLN A 259 31.28 14.38 11.83
C GLN A 259 31.45 15.80 11.30
N LYS A 260 30.36 16.58 11.21
CA LYS A 260 30.44 18.00 10.83
C LYS A 260 31.22 18.82 11.86
N ASN A 261 31.12 18.44 13.14
CA ASN A 261 31.86 19.01 14.25
C ASN A 261 31.79 20.56 14.36
N THR A 262 30.61 21.13 14.08
CA THR A 262 30.38 22.58 14.20
C THR A 262 29.48 22.92 15.39
N LEU A 263 29.72 24.06 16.03
CA LEU A 263 28.90 24.53 17.15
C LEU A 263 27.44 24.78 16.73
N GLU A 264 27.24 25.30 15.53
CA GLU A 264 25.90 25.49 14.95
C GLU A 264 25.19 24.14 14.76
N GLY A 265 25.88 23.12 14.22
CA GLY A 265 25.32 21.78 14.05
C GLY A 265 24.89 21.15 15.38
N TYR A 266 25.73 21.28 16.41
CA TYR A 266 25.39 20.81 17.76
C TYR A 266 24.17 21.53 18.35
N ARG A 267 24.09 22.85 18.21
CA ARG A 267 22.95 23.64 18.70
C ARG A 267 21.65 23.27 18.01
N ASN A 268 21.69 23.17 16.67
CA ASN A 268 20.52 22.80 15.87
C ASN A 268 20.05 21.37 16.21
N PHE A 269 20.96 20.45 16.53
CA PHE A 269 20.59 19.10 16.93
C PHE A 269 19.86 19.06 18.29
N ILE A 270 20.31 19.86 19.27
CA ILE A 270 19.70 19.90 20.60
C ILE A 270 18.25 20.39 20.56
N THR A 271 17.92 21.32 19.65
CA THR A 271 16.56 21.87 19.54
C THR A 271 15.55 20.90 18.93
N GLN A 272 15.99 19.83 18.26
CA GLN A 272 15.13 18.89 17.51
C GLN A 272 14.51 17.76 18.35
N ASN A 273 14.47 17.88 19.69
CA ASN A 273 13.97 16.84 20.62
C ASN A 273 14.51 15.42 20.33
N ASN A 274 15.77 15.32 19.90
CA ASN A 274 16.40 14.05 19.57
C ASN A 274 16.81 13.29 20.86
N PRO A 275 16.63 11.96 20.96
CA PRO A 275 17.01 11.17 22.13
C PRO A 275 18.51 11.26 22.48
N ASN A 276 19.37 11.56 21.50
CA ASN A 276 20.81 11.72 21.71
C ASN A 276 21.23 13.14 22.14
N LYS A 277 20.30 14.06 22.41
CA LYS A 277 20.61 15.48 22.75
C LYS A 277 21.56 15.61 23.95
N ASP A 278 21.43 14.77 24.97
CA ASP A 278 22.24 14.86 26.18
C ASP A 278 23.71 14.50 25.92
N LYS A 279 23.99 13.61 24.97
CA LYS A 279 25.34 13.29 24.51
C LYS A 279 26.00 14.51 23.83
N ILE A 280 25.25 15.23 23.00
CA ILE A 280 25.72 16.47 22.37
C ILE A 280 25.92 17.59 23.40
N ILE A 281 25.04 17.72 24.40
CA ILE A 281 25.21 18.68 25.50
C ILE A 281 26.51 18.39 26.28
N ALA A 282 26.80 17.12 26.59
CA ALA A 282 28.04 16.74 27.24
C ALA A 282 29.27 17.08 26.38
N LEU A 283 29.22 16.82 25.07
CA LEU A 283 30.29 17.20 24.14
C LEU A 283 30.49 18.72 24.06
N LEU A 284 29.41 19.50 24.02
CA LEU A 284 29.48 20.95 24.03
C LEU A 284 30.14 21.49 25.29
N LYS A 285 29.88 20.89 26.47
CA LYS A 285 30.55 21.26 27.72
C LYS A 285 32.06 21.03 27.64
N VAL A 286 32.49 19.91 27.06
CA VAL A 286 33.93 19.64 26.84
C VAL A 286 34.55 20.69 25.91
N LYS A 287 33.87 21.04 24.82
CA LYS A 287 34.35 22.06 23.87
C LYS A 287 34.37 23.47 24.47
N ASP A 288 33.37 23.81 25.28
CA ASP A 288 33.29 25.05 26.06
C ASP A 288 34.50 25.18 26.99
N THR A 289 34.77 24.16 27.81
CA THR A 289 35.96 24.12 28.68
C THR A 289 37.26 24.23 27.89
N GLN A 290 37.39 23.53 26.77
CA GLN A 290 38.58 23.61 25.93
C GLN A 290 38.79 25.02 25.37
N ALA A 291 37.75 25.61 24.76
CA ALA A 291 37.83 26.95 24.18
C ALA A 291 38.15 28.02 25.23
N PHE A 292 37.60 27.89 26.44
CA PHE A 292 37.94 28.78 27.55
C PHE A 292 39.40 28.62 27.99
N ASN A 293 39.88 27.39 28.13
CA ASN A 293 41.27 27.12 28.49
C ASN A 293 42.26 27.65 27.44
N ASP A 294 41.92 27.56 26.16
CA ASP A 294 42.71 28.11 25.06
C ASP A 294 42.74 29.65 25.12
N ALA A 295 41.59 30.29 25.40
CA ALA A 295 41.52 31.73 25.63
C ALA A 295 42.35 32.16 26.85
N LYS A 296 42.29 31.40 27.94
CA LYS A 296 43.06 31.63 29.17
C LYS A 296 44.56 31.46 28.97
N LYS A 297 44.98 30.45 28.20
CA LYS A 297 46.38 30.24 27.84
C LYS A 297 46.92 31.39 26.99
N THR A 298 46.10 31.91 26.08
CA THR A 298 46.46 33.05 25.22
C THR A 298 46.45 34.37 26.01
N ASN A 299 45.53 34.49 26.97
CA ASN A 299 45.41 35.59 27.92
C ASN A 299 45.28 36.99 27.28
N THR A 300 44.49 37.11 26.21
CA THR A 300 44.23 38.39 25.53
C THR A 300 42.72 38.65 25.38
N SER A 301 42.30 39.91 25.42
CA SER A 301 40.88 40.28 25.26
C SER A 301 40.27 39.75 23.95
N PRO A 302 40.97 39.77 22.78
CA PRO A 302 40.46 39.14 21.55
C PRO A 302 40.18 37.64 21.71
N ALA A 303 41.04 36.88 22.40
CA ALA A 303 40.84 35.45 22.59
C ALA A 303 39.61 35.16 23.48
N TYR A 304 39.41 35.93 24.55
CA TYR A 304 38.21 35.84 25.39
C TYR A 304 36.94 36.28 24.64
N ASN A 305 37.01 37.33 23.81
CA ASN A 305 35.89 37.74 22.95
C ASN A 305 35.49 36.64 21.97
N GLN A 306 36.47 35.97 21.36
CA GLN A 306 36.23 34.83 20.50
C GLN A 306 35.52 33.70 21.27
N TYR A 307 36.00 33.36 22.47
CA TYR A 307 35.33 32.38 23.33
C TYR A 307 33.87 32.76 23.62
N ILE A 308 33.59 34.00 24.04
CA ILE A 308 32.23 34.48 24.31
C ILE A 308 31.35 34.40 23.07
N SER A 309 31.88 34.76 21.88
CA SER A 309 31.13 34.67 20.63
C SER A 309 30.74 33.22 20.30
N GLN A 310 31.62 32.27 20.61
CA GLN A 310 31.42 30.85 20.38
C GLN A 310 30.54 30.21 21.45
N PHE A 311 30.59 30.67 22.69
CA PHE A 311 29.87 30.11 23.84
C PHE A 311 29.24 31.24 24.68
N PRO A 312 28.22 31.96 24.17
CA PRO A 312 27.64 33.13 24.84
C PRO A 312 26.95 32.77 26.16
N SER A 313 26.52 31.51 26.31
CA SER A 313 25.95 30.95 27.54
C SER A 313 26.82 29.83 28.12
N GLY A 314 28.12 29.82 27.80
CA GLY A 314 29.08 28.85 28.30
C GLY A 314 29.28 28.96 29.81
N ILE A 315 29.79 27.89 30.43
CA ILE A 315 30.04 27.79 31.86
C ILE A 315 30.99 28.90 32.32
N TYR A 316 31.96 29.28 31.49
CA TYR A 316 32.97 30.29 31.79
C TYR A 316 32.66 31.67 31.19
N ALA A 317 31.47 31.89 30.63
CA ALA A 317 31.12 33.15 29.99
C ALA A 317 31.23 34.35 30.94
N LYS A 318 30.80 34.19 32.21
CA LYS A 318 30.93 35.25 33.22
C LYS A 318 32.40 35.57 33.56
N GLU A 319 33.24 34.53 33.67
CA GLU A 319 34.68 34.69 33.97
C GLU A 319 35.41 35.39 32.82
N ALA A 320 35.14 34.98 31.57
CA ALA A 320 35.70 35.62 30.38
C ALA A 320 35.27 37.09 30.24
N LEU A 321 34.00 37.42 30.51
CA LEU A 321 33.51 38.81 30.49
C LEU A 321 34.18 39.68 31.55
N LEU A 322 34.39 39.15 32.76
CA LEU A 322 35.10 39.85 33.82
C LEU A 322 36.54 40.16 33.41
N PHE A 323 37.24 39.18 32.82
CA PHE A 323 38.59 39.39 32.32
C PHE A 323 38.66 40.49 31.26
N ILE A 324 37.74 40.49 30.29
CA ILE A 324 37.67 41.53 29.26
C ILE A 324 37.50 42.91 29.91
N LYS A 325 36.58 43.04 30.87
CA LYS A 325 36.34 44.30 31.59
C LYS A 325 37.59 44.78 32.33
N GLU A 326 38.27 43.90 33.06
CA GLU A 326 39.50 44.24 33.79
C GLU A 326 40.66 44.60 32.85
N SER A 327 40.75 43.94 31.69
CA SER A 327 41.78 44.25 30.69
C SER A 327 41.58 45.64 30.09
N LEU A 328 40.33 46.06 29.87
CA LEU A 328 39.99 47.38 29.36
C LEU A 328 40.27 48.48 30.39
N SER A 329 39.96 48.25 31.67
CA SER A 329 40.25 49.23 32.74
C SER A 329 41.75 49.45 32.97
N ARG A 330 42.62 48.53 32.53
CA ARG A 330 44.08 48.70 32.59
C ARG A 330 44.63 49.51 31.41
N ILE A 331 43.88 49.62 30.31
CA ILE A 331 44.26 50.39 29.12
C ILE A 331 43.83 51.86 29.24
N GLU A 332 42.88 52.17 30.13
CA GLU A 332 42.61 53.53 30.59
C GLU A 332 43.79 54.07 31.40
N VAL A 333 44.89 54.40 30.69
CA VAL A 333 45.88 55.35 31.19
C VAL A 333 45.12 56.65 31.44
N PRO A 334 45.29 57.32 32.61
CA PRO A 334 44.71 58.63 32.82
C PRO A 334 45.17 59.52 31.67
N MET A 335 44.25 59.88 30.77
CA MET A 335 44.52 60.95 29.83
C MET A 335 44.78 62.18 30.69
N GLU A 336 46.05 62.57 30.80
CA GLU A 336 46.38 63.95 31.12
C GLU A 336 45.53 64.84 30.21
N PRO A 337 44.94 65.92 30.74
CA PRO A 337 44.06 66.77 29.98
C PRO A 337 44.83 67.32 28.79
N LEU A 338 44.50 66.82 27.60
CA LEU A 338 44.98 67.35 26.32
C LEU A 338 44.25 68.69 26.09
N ASN A 339 44.64 69.71 26.86
CA ASN A 339 44.37 71.08 26.52
C ASN A 339 45.11 71.40 25.21
N GLU A 340 44.39 72.04 24.31
CA GLU A 340 44.88 72.63 23.06
C GLU A 340 45.29 71.65 21.94
N LEU A 341 44.28 71.10 21.25
CA LEU A 341 44.37 71.00 19.80
C LEU A 341 43.18 71.70 19.15
N LYS A 342 43.54 72.78 18.45
CA LYS A 342 42.69 73.68 17.68
C LYS A 342 41.87 72.91 16.65
N GLN A 343 40.67 73.42 16.42
CA GLN A 343 39.83 73.12 15.27
C GLN A 343 40.65 73.13 13.96
N THR A 344 40.96 71.96 13.44
CA THR A 344 41.24 71.79 12.02
C THR A 344 40.07 71.07 11.39
N SER A 345 39.43 71.77 10.46
CA SER A 345 38.36 71.29 9.58
C SER A 345 38.68 69.91 9.00
N LEU A 346 37.93 68.90 9.42
CA LEU A 346 37.83 67.65 8.67
C LEU A 346 36.96 67.89 7.44
N GLN A 347 37.60 68.17 6.31
CA GLN A 347 37.06 67.79 5.02
C GLN A 347 37.38 66.31 4.83
N ASN A 348 36.40 65.44 5.09
CA ASN A 348 36.07 64.22 4.36
C ASN A 348 35.16 63.34 5.23
N PRO A 349 34.07 62.78 4.68
CA PRO A 349 33.25 61.83 5.42
C PRO A 349 34.08 60.57 5.73
N ILE A 350 34.14 60.20 7.01
CA ILE A 350 34.71 58.94 7.46
C ILE A 350 33.67 57.85 7.18
N VAL A 351 33.97 56.97 6.24
CA VAL A 351 33.21 55.73 6.04
C VAL A 351 33.65 54.76 7.13
N SER A 352 32.83 54.58 8.17
CA SER A 352 33.07 53.56 9.19
C SER A 352 32.23 52.32 8.88
N ASN A 353 32.90 51.16 8.85
CA ASN A 353 32.35 49.81 8.66
C ASN A 353 31.81 49.47 7.26
N ILE A 354 32.59 48.65 6.56
CA ILE A 354 32.16 47.91 5.37
C ILE A 354 31.91 46.47 5.82
N LYS A 355 30.65 46.01 5.78
CA LYS A 355 30.33 44.57 5.86
C LYS A 355 29.91 44.11 4.47
N SER A 356 30.62 43.13 3.92
CA SER A 356 30.15 42.40 2.74
C SER A 356 29.44 41.14 3.17
N LEU A 357 28.19 40.97 2.76
CA LEU A 357 27.49 39.69 2.84
C LEU A 357 27.45 39.11 1.43
N ARG A 358 27.94 37.86 1.29
CA ARG A 358 27.93 37.14 0.01
C ARG A 358 26.84 36.09 0.08
N ASN A 359 25.76 36.30 -0.68
CA ASN A 359 24.67 35.34 -0.82
C ASN A 359 24.41 35.13 -2.31
N GLY A 360 25.05 34.12 -2.91
CA GLY A 360 25.02 33.91 -4.37
C GLY A 360 25.80 34.99 -5.15
N HIS A 361 25.26 35.40 -6.32
CA HIS A 361 25.85 36.41 -7.22
C HIS A 361 25.69 37.87 -6.75
N LYS A 362 25.18 38.09 -5.52
CA LYS A 362 24.88 39.42 -4.99
C LYS A 362 25.91 39.83 -3.93
N ILE A 363 26.43 41.04 -4.06
CA ILE A 363 27.27 41.69 -3.04
C ILE A 363 26.45 42.82 -2.44
N GLU A 364 26.12 42.72 -1.17
CA GLU A 364 25.48 43.80 -0.42
C GLU A 364 26.54 44.53 0.40
N ILE A 365 26.64 45.86 0.24
CA ILE A 365 27.58 46.73 0.95
C ILE A 365 26.79 47.74 1.76
N TYR A 366 27.06 47.76 3.06
CA TYR A 366 26.46 48.71 3.99
C TYR A 366 27.45 49.82 4.32
N PHE A 367 26.97 51.06 4.37
CA PHE A 367 27.72 52.22 4.85
C PHE A 367 26.84 53.00 5.82
N THR A 368 27.43 53.51 6.90
CA THR A 368 26.78 54.48 7.78
C THR A 368 27.32 55.87 7.45
N LEU A 369 26.43 56.83 7.21
CA LEU A 369 26.79 58.21 6.88
C LEU A 369 26.26 59.15 7.95
N SER A 370 27.15 59.80 8.71
CA SER A 370 26.76 60.93 9.57
C SER A 370 26.84 62.21 8.77
N ILE A 371 25.70 62.89 8.57
CA ILE A 371 25.63 64.17 7.87
C ILE A 371 25.57 65.29 8.91
N THR A 372 26.56 66.18 8.90
CA THR A 372 26.55 67.44 9.66
C THR A 372 26.51 68.61 8.67
N ASN A 373 25.58 69.56 8.88
CA ASN A 373 25.43 70.82 8.11
C ASN A 373 24.96 70.71 6.65
N GLY A 374 24.07 69.76 6.33
CA GLY A 374 23.14 69.89 5.20
C GLY A 374 23.73 69.89 3.79
N LYS A 375 24.97 69.44 3.59
CA LYS A 375 25.56 69.22 2.25
C LYS A 375 25.95 67.76 2.09
N ILE A 376 25.37 67.10 1.08
CA ILE A 376 25.68 65.72 0.73
C ILE A 376 26.91 65.71 -0.19
N ALA A 377 27.86 64.82 0.07
CA ALA A 377 29.02 64.59 -0.78
C ALA A 377 28.59 63.93 -2.11
N SER A 378 29.12 64.40 -3.24
CA SER A 378 28.92 63.77 -4.54
C SER A 378 29.61 62.40 -4.58
N PHE A 379 28.87 61.35 -4.94
CA PHE A 379 29.46 60.03 -5.19
C PHE A 379 30.17 60.04 -6.54
N LYS A 380 31.49 59.81 -6.55
CA LYS A 380 32.25 59.53 -7.78
C LYS A 380 32.53 58.03 -7.83
N GLN A 381 32.13 57.37 -8.90
CA GLN A 381 32.47 55.96 -9.14
C GLN A 381 33.99 55.80 -9.18
N ILE A 382 34.54 55.01 -8.25
CA ILE A 382 35.92 54.52 -8.30
C ILE A 382 35.84 53.00 -8.49
N SER A 383 35.61 52.56 -9.72
CA SER A 383 35.76 51.15 -10.09
C SER A 383 37.07 50.98 -10.85
N ASN A 384 38.04 50.30 -10.24
CA ASN A 384 39.26 49.86 -10.93
C ASN A 384 39.10 48.48 -11.59
N SER A 385 37.90 47.89 -11.59
CA SER A 385 37.66 46.56 -12.17
C SER A 385 36.86 46.67 -13.48
N LYS A 386 37.38 46.06 -14.55
CA LYS A 386 36.78 46.11 -15.90
C LYS A 386 35.48 45.28 -16.06
N ASN A 387 35.05 44.54 -15.03
CA ASN A 387 34.00 43.50 -15.17
C ASN A 387 32.82 43.66 -14.19
N ILE A 388 32.72 44.78 -13.47
CA ILE A 388 31.61 45.03 -12.54
C ILE A 388 30.89 46.31 -12.96
N ALA A 389 29.63 46.17 -13.39
CA ALA A 389 28.74 47.29 -13.67
C ALA A 389 27.73 47.44 -12.53
N MET A 390 27.54 48.68 -12.06
CA MET A 390 26.51 49.02 -11.08
C MET A 390 25.17 49.10 -11.79
N HIS A 391 24.18 48.34 -11.33
CA HIS A 391 22.90 48.22 -12.04
C HIS A 391 21.86 49.21 -11.51
N SER A 392 21.78 49.39 -10.19
CA SER A 392 20.85 50.33 -9.56
C SER A 392 21.37 50.78 -8.19
N ILE A 393 20.90 51.94 -7.75
CA ILE A 393 21.03 52.42 -6.37
C ILE A 393 19.62 52.67 -5.84
N GLY A 394 19.27 52.04 -4.73
CA GLY A 394 18.03 52.30 -4.00
C GLY A 394 18.30 52.97 -2.66
N MET A 395 17.42 53.89 -2.25
CA MET A 395 17.42 54.51 -0.93
C MET A 395 16.15 54.15 -0.17
N TYR A 396 16.28 53.94 1.13
CA TYR A 396 15.18 53.67 2.04
C TYR A 396 15.33 54.61 3.23
N SER A 397 14.27 55.34 3.56
CA SER A 397 14.15 56.09 4.81
C SER A 397 13.18 55.33 5.72
N VAL A 398 13.61 55.04 6.95
CA VAL A 398 12.72 54.51 7.99
C VAL A 398 12.33 55.66 8.90
N SER A 399 11.32 56.43 8.49
CA SER A 399 10.61 57.33 9.41
C SER A 399 9.11 57.09 9.28
N GLY A 400 8.49 56.57 10.35
CA GLY A 400 7.04 56.56 10.59
C GLY A 400 6.12 56.19 9.40
N ASN A 401 5.66 54.93 9.35
CA ASN A 401 4.47 54.45 8.64
C ASN A 401 4.19 55.07 7.25
N LYS A 402 5.10 54.90 6.28
CA LYS A 402 4.79 54.70 4.85
C LYS A 402 6.09 54.44 4.08
N THR A 403 6.15 53.32 3.38
CA THR A 403 7.26 52.98 2.47
C THR A 403 6.90 53.47 1.07
N ARG A 404 7.78 54.25 0.43
CA ARG A 404 7.65 54.60 -0.99
C ARG A 404 8.90 54.15 -1.73
N PHE A 405 8.70 53.47 -2.86
CA PHE A 405 9.74 53.07 -3.80
C PHE A 405 9.77 54.07 -4.95
N GLU A 406 10.92 54.65 -5.24
CA GLU A 406 11.17 55.31 -6.52
C GLU A 406 12.50 54.77 -7.07
N SER A 407 12.48 54.25 -8.30
CA SER A 407 13.69 53.93 -9.05
C SER A 407 13.75 54.87 -10.24
N SER A 408 14.80 55.68 -10.35
CA SER A 408 15.08 56.45 -11.57
C SER A 408 16.32 55.88 -12.25
N GLY A 409 16.18 55.53 -13.53
CA GLY A 409 17.30 55.51 -14.46
C GLY A 409 17.71 56.95 -14.77
N ASP A 410 19.02 57.16 -14.87
CA ASP A 410 19.74 58.42 -15.01
C ASP A 410 19.82 59.30 -13.74
N TYR A 411 21.07 59.47 -13.27
CA TYR A 411 21.42 59.90 -11.92
C TYR A 411 21.35 61.43 -11.73
N PHE A 412 20.20 61.93 -11.29
CA PHE A 412 20.11 63.11 -10.43
C PHE A 412 19.01 62.89 -9.37
N ILE A 413 19.39 62.87 -8.10
CA ILE A 413 18.46 62.88 -6.97
C ILE A 413 18.31 64.35 -6.54
N SER A 414 17.19 65.01 -6.82
CA SER A 414 16.84 66.27 -6.17
C SER A 414 15.82 66.03 -5.06
N TRP A 415 15.99 66.74 -3.94
CA TRP A 415 15.09 66.71 -2.81
C TRP A 415 14.25 67.99 -2.84
N ASP A 416 13.09 67.95 -3.50
CA ASP A 416 12.10 69.02 -3.49
C ASP A 416 10.85 68.57 -2.73
N THR A 417 10.96 68.38 -1.42
CA THR A 417 9.81 68.48 -0.48
C THR A 417 10.30 68.46 0.96
N LEU A 418 10.76 69.62 1.45
CA LEU A 418 10.70 70.04 2.86
C LEU A 418 11.21 71.49 2.91
N LYS A 419 10.40 72.40 2.37
CA LYS A 419 10.43 73.80 2.82
C LYS A 419 9.42 73.88 3.96
N ASP A 420 9.87 74.49 5.05
CA ASP A 420 9.16 74.69 6.32
C ASP A 420 9.04 73.49 7.26
N THR A 421 10.16 73.14 7.90
CA THR A 421 10.17 73.07 9.36
C THR A 421 11.48 73.64 9.88
N GLY A 422 11.38 74.52 10.87
CA GLY A 422 12.51 75.19 11.51
C GLY A 422 13.58 74.22 12.05
N SER A 423 14.75 74.79 12.29
CA SER A 423 15.98 74.17 12.73
C SER A 423 15.83 73.15 13.88
N GLU A 424 15.75 71.87 13.54
CA GLU A 424 16.15 70.77 14.42
C GLU A 424 16.94 69.76 13.58
N SER A 425 18.11 69.36 14.09
CA SER A 425 18.94 68.31 13.49
C SER A 425 18.27 66.96 13.71
N PHE A 426 17.95 66.24 12.64
CA PHE A 426 17.49 64.85 12.72
C PHE A 426 18.66 63.92 12.37
N GLU A 427 19.00 63.02 13.29
CA GLU A 427 19.77 61.82 12.94
C GLU A 427 18.79 60.82 12.33
N THR A 428 19.03 60.44 11.08
CA THR A 428 18.28 59.36 10.42
C THR A 428 19.27 58.39 9.82
N ASP A 429 19.08 57.10 10.11
CA ASP A 429 19.86 56.03 9.50
C ASP A 429 19.34 55.80 8.08
N ILE A 430 20.11 56.25 7.11
CA ILE A 430 19.83 55.98 5.69
C ILE A 430 20.57 54.71 5.31
N THR A 431 19.83 53.68 4.89
CA THR A 431 20.43 52.47 4.31
C THR A 431 20.38 52.57 2.79
N PHE A 432 21.52 52.32 2.15
CA PHE A 432 21.64 52.22 0.69
C PHE A 432 21.77 50.77 0.28
N PHE A 433 21.18 50.42 -0.86
CA PHE A 433 21.38 49.11 -1.48
C PHE A 433 21.94 49.35 -2.87
N ILE A 434 23.01 48.63 -3.18
CA ILE A 434 23.69 48.73 -4.46
C ILE A 434 23.73 47.32 -5.04
N ASP A 435 23.05 47.13 -6.17
CA ASP A 435 23.05 45.86 -6.87
C ASP A 435 24.17 45.85 -7.93
N PHE A 436 25.05 44.85 -7.81
CA PHE A 436 26.09 44.55 -8.79
C PHE A 436 25.79 43.24 -9.49
N TYR A 437 26.06 43.18 -10.79
CA TYR A 437 26.06 41.93 -11.55
C TYR A 437 27.40 41.77 -12.27
N GLU A 438 27.84 40.52 -12.38
CA GLU A 438 29.03 40.15 -13.12
C GLU A 438 28.69 40.07 -14.61
N THR A 439 29.32 40.90 -15.44
CA THR A 439 29.12 40.82 -16.89
C THR A 439 29.97 39.67 -17.41
N SER A 440 29.33 38.58 -17.84
CA SER A 440 30.01 37.47 -18.51
C SER A 440 30.63 37.98 -19.81
N LYS A 441 31.90 37.66 -20.05
CA LYS A 441 32.48 37.71 -21.39
C LYS A 441 31.98 36.57 -22.25
#